data_AF-A0A239I060-F1
#
_entry.id   AF-A0A239I060-F1
#
_cell.length_a   1.000
_cell.length_b   1.000
_cell.length_c   1.000
_cell.angle_alpha   90.00
_cell.angle_beta   90.00
_cell.angle_gamma   90.00
#
_symmetry.space_group_name_H-M   'P 1'
#
loop_
_entity.id
_entity.type
_entity.pdbx_description
1 polymer ?
#
loop_
_entity_poly.entity_id
_entity_poly.type
_entity_poly.pdbx_seq_one_letter_code
_entity_poly.pdbx_strand_id
1 'polypeptide(L)' 'MAESTTESLKDLIEDPSQLTDIVNDPAGKGIKFFKNLSVKEQQYIIFGAGAALIAYGIYLGRAHKHS' A
#
# COMPACT_ATOMS: atom_id res chain seq x y z
N MET A 1 4.82 -6.94 30.14
CA MET A 1 5.01 -5.96 29.06
C MET A 1 4.50 -6.63 27.80
N ALA A 2 3.41 -6.16 27.22
CA ALA A 2 2.88 -6.71 25.97
C ALA A 2 3.61 -6.01 24.82
N GLU A 3 4.48 -6.74 24.11
CA GLU A 3 4.98 -6.30 22.80
C GLU A 3 3.78 -6.17 21.87
N SER A 4 3.38 -4.94 21.59
CA SER A 4 2.48 -4.61 20.51
C SER A 4 3.18 -4.99 19.21
N THR A 5 2.80 -6.14 18.64
CA THR A 5 3.12 -6.57 17.28
C THR A 5 2.52 -5.58 16.28
N THR A 6 3.17 -4.43 16.12
CA THR A 6 2.90 -3.51 15.00
C THR A 6 3.38 -4.22 13.75
N GLU A 7 2.45 -4.69 12.93
CA GLU A 7 2.76 -5.16 11.58
C GLU A 7 3.50 -4.05 10.84
N SER A 8 4.57 -4.42 10.15
CA SER A 8 5.39 -3.50 9.38
C SER A 8 5.25 -3.76 7.89
N LEU A 9 5.55 -2.75 7.09
CA LEU A 9 5.71 -2.91 5.64
C LEU A 9 6.79 -3.94 5.30
N LYS A 10 7.73 -4.18 6.22
CA LYS A 10 8.81 -5.15 6.04
C LYS A 10 8.31 -6.59 6.13
N ASP A 11 7.38 -6.87 7.06
CA ASP A 11 6.75 -8.19 7.19
C ASP A 11 5.97 -8.55 5.92
N LEU A 12 5.37 -7.55 5.26
CA LEU A 12 4.68 -7.72 3.98
C LEU A 12 5.63 -8.05 2.81
N ILE A 13 6.87 -7.58 2.88
CA ILE A 13 7.92 -7.90 1.90
C ILE A 13 8.50 -9.29 2.17
N GLU A 14 8.67 -9.65 3.45
CA GLU A 14 9.19 -10.95 3.87
C GLU A 14 8.18 -12.08 3.63
N ASP A 15 6.88 -11.80 3.77
CA ASP A 15 5.79 -12.71 3.41
C ASP A 15 4.83 -12.09 2.38
N PRO A 16 5.13 -12.24 1.07
CA PRO A 16 4.31 -11.68 0.00
C PRO A 16 2.95 -12.38 -0.13
N SER A 17 2.69 -13.50 0.58
CA SER A 17 1.38 -14.14 0.56
C SER A 17 0.30 -13.27 1.21
N GLN A 18 0.68 -12.43 2.18
CA GLN A 18 -0.21 -11.44 2.79
C GLN A 18 -0.72 -10.39 1.78
N LEU A 19 0.07 -10.06 0.75
CA LEU A 19 -0.39 -9.18 -0.33
C LEU A 19 -1.56 -9.81 -1.10
N THR A 20 -1.51 -11.12 -1.34
CA THR A 20 -2.58 -11.84 -2.04
C THR A 20 -3.88 -11.76 -1.24
N ASP A 21 -3.77 -11.89 0.08
CA ASP A 21 -4.89 -11.74 0.99
C ASP A 21 -5.47 -10.32 1.00
N ILE A 22 -4.60 -9.29 1.00
CA ILE A 22 -5.00 -7.88 0.92
C ILE A 22 -5.67 -7.57 -0.42
N VAL A 23 -5.18 -8.12 -1.52
CA VAL A 23 -5.74 -7.88 -2.87
C VAL A 23 -7.08 -8.57 -3.05
N ASN A 24 -7.26 -9.76 -2.46
CA ASN A 24 -8.53 -10.49 -2.53
C ASN A 24 -9.62 -9.87 -1.65
N ASP A 25 -9.27 -9.24 -0.52
CA ASP A 25 -10.19 -8.49 0.34
C ASP A 25 -9.58 -7.14 0.79
N PRO A 26 -9.59 -6.14 -0.11
CA PRO A 26 -8.98 -4.85 0.17
C PRO A 26 -9.78 -4.05 1.21
N ALA A 27 -11.10 -4.23 1.25
CA ALA A 27 -11.98 -3.50 2.16
C ALA A 27 -11.87 -3.99 3.61
N GLY A 28 -11.72 -5.30 3.82
CA GLY A 28 -11.53 -5.90 5.14
C GLY A 28 -10.05 -5.98 5.52
N LYS A 29 -9.32 -6.91 4.89
CA LYS A 29 -7.92 -7.21 5.22
C LYS A 29 -6.99 -6.04 4.92
N GLY A 30 -7.16 -5.35 3.80
CA GLY A 30 -6.35 -4.19 3.44
C GLY A 30 -6.47 -3.02 4.40
N ILE A 31 -7.69 -2.64 4.77
CA ILE A 31 -7.93 -1.58 5.76
C ILE A 31 -7.40 -1.96 7.14
N LYS A 32 -7.54 -3.24 7.54
CA LYS A 32 -7.02 -3.73 8.81
C LYS A 32 -5.50 -3.68 8.86
N PHE A 33 -4.82 -4.15 7.81
CA PHE A 33 -3.36 -4.06 7.67
C PHE A 33 -2.90 -2.60 7.75
N PHE A 34 -3.51 -1.71 6.95
CA PHE A 34 -3.16 -0.29 6.97
C PHE A 34 -3.32 0.34 8.35
N LYS A 35 -4.39 0.02 9.09
CA LYS A 35 -4.63 0.52 10.45
C LYS A 35 -3.65 -0.03 11.49
N ASN A 36 -3.10 -1.22 11.28
CA ASN A 36 -2.13 -1.86 12.16
C ASN A 36 -0.69 -1.34 11.96
N LEU A 37 -0.42 -0.70 10.82
CA LEU A 37 0.87 -0.06 10.55
C LEU A 37 1.14 1.12 11.50
N SER A 38 2.42 1.40 11.72
CA SER A 38 2.83 2.63 12.39
C SER A 38 2.41 3.88 11.60
N VAL A 39 2.19 5.01 12.28
CA VAL A 39 1.84 6.30 11.64
C VAL A 39 2.86 6.68 10.55
N LYS A 40 4.15 6.37 10.75
CA LYS A 40 5.19 6.61 9.73
C LYS A 40 4.98 5.77 8.47
N GLU A 41 4.64 4.49 8.63
CA GLU A 41 4.43 3.56 7.52
C GLU A 41 3.13 3.86 6.77
N GLN A 42 2.08 4.26 7.49
CA GLN A 42 0.86 4.78 6.89
C GLN A 42 1.16 5.99 5.99
N GLN A 43 1.97 6.94 6.47
CA GLN A 43 2.40 8.09 5.68
C GLN A 43 3.14 7.65 4.41
N TYR A 44 4.09 6.70 4.50
CA TYR A 44 4.78 6.17 3.32
C TYR A 44 3.83 5.56 2.29
N ILE A 45 2.83 4.78 2.71
CA ILE A 45 1.82 4.22 1.79
C ILE A 45 1.02 5.35 1.12
N ILE A 46 0.54 6.34 1.87
CA ILE A 46 -0.23 7.45 1.30
C ILE A 46 0.61 8.26 0.31
N PHE A 47 1.86 8.58 0.66
CA PHE A 47 2.77 9.28 -0.25
C PHE A 47 3.08 8.45 -1.50
N GLY A 48 3.34 7.14 -1.33
CA GLY A 48 3.57 6.22 -2.42
C GLY A 48 2.37 6.12 -3.36
N ALA A 49 1.16 6.00 -2.81
CA ALA A 49 -0.08 5.99 -3.57
C ALA A 49 -0.28 7.31 -4.34
N GLY A 50 -0.05 8.46 -3.69
CA GLY A 50 -0.12 9.77 -4.35
C GLY A 50 0.87 9.90 -5.51
N ALA A 51 2.14 9.52 -5.30
CA ALA A 51 3.16 9.53 -6.34
C ALA A 51 2.80 8.58 -7.51
N ALA A 52 2.29 7.38 -7.21
CA ALA A 52 1.84 6.43 -8.21
C ALA A 52 0.67 6.98 -9.04
N LEU A 53 -0.31 7.64 -8.41
CA LEU A 53 -1.43 8.28 -9.11
C LEU A 53 -0.96 9.42 -10.02
N ILE A 54 -0.02 10.26 -9.56
CA ILE A 54 0.57 11.32 -10.39
C ILE A 54 1.31 10.72 -11.59
N ALA A 55 2.17 9.73 -11.35
CA ALA A 55 2.91 9.05 -12.40
C ALA A 55 1.97 8.39 -13.43
N TYR A 56 0.91 7.73 -12.96
CA TYR A 56 -0.10 7.11 -13.80
C TYR A 56 -0.90 8.15 -14.61
N GLY A 57 -1.24 9.30 -14.02
CA GLY A 57 -1.87 10.42 -14.72
C GLY A 57 -0.99 10.98 -15.85
N ILE A 58 0.31 11.16 -15.58
CA ILE A 58 1.29 11.58 -16.60
C ILE A 58 1.41 10.52 -17.69
N TYR A 59 1.45 9.24 -17.32
CA TYR A 59 1.52 8.12 -18.26
C TYR A 59 0.30 8.09 -19.19
N LEU A 60 -0.92 8.16 -18.66
CA LEU A 60 -2.17 8.23 -19.44
C LEU A 60 -2.17 9.45 -20.37
N GLY A 61 -1.77 10.63 -19.89
CA GLY A 61 -1.68 11.84 -20.69
C GLY A 61 -0.68 11.73 -21.85
N ARG A 62 0.42 10.98 -21.67
CA ARG A 62 1.37 10.65 -22.75
C ARG A 62 0.84 9.59 -23.70
N ALA A 63 0.20 8.53 -23.19
CA ALA A 63 -0.38 7.45 -23.99
C ALA A 63 -1.48 7.97 -24.93
N HIS A 64 -2.31 8.89 -24.46
CA HIS A 64 -3.40 9.47 -25.26
C HIS A 64 -2.92 10.47 -26.34
N LYS A 65 -1.68 10.97 -26.25
CA LYS A 65 -1.09 11.89 -27.25
C LYS A 65 -0.48 11.15 -28.46
N HIS A 66 -0.40 9.82 -28.41
CA HIS A 66 0.19 8.98 -29.46
C HIS A 66 -0.85 8.15 -30.23
N SER A 67 -2.12 8.55 -30.19
CA SER A 67 -3.22 7.95 -30.95
C SER A 67 -3.85 8.92 -31.93
#